data_AF-A0A916ZW81-F1
#
_entry.id   AF-A0A916ZW81-F1
#
_cell.length_a   1.000
_cell.length_b   1.000
_cell.length_c   1.000
_cell.angle_alpha   90.00
_cell.angle_beta   90.00
_cell.angle_gamma   90.00
#
_symmetry.space_group_name_H-M   'P 1'
#
loop_
_entity.id
_entity.type
_entity.pdbx_description
1 polymer ?
#
loop_
_entity_poly.entity_id
_entity_poly.type
_entity_poly.pdbx_seq_one_letter_code
_entity_poly.pdbx_strand_id
1 'polypeptide(L)'
;MQNMELLNSEGPILRAIKYNSNRYDIIDQYNLLVDILNEQELQDFVHSDREIVDSKKRKFKYSSFPSSMKPDLKLLNEFIGMDSTEKK
;
A
#
# COMPACT_ATOMS: atom_id res chain seq x y z
N MET A 1 -4.56 9.82 11.76
CA MET A 1 -4.52 9.58 10.29
C MET A 1 -3.07 9.51 9.88
N GLN A 2 -2.67 8.44 9.19
CA GLN A 2 -1.31 8.26 8.69
C GLN A 2 -1.36 8.08 7.18
N ASN A 3 -0.30 8.45 6.48
CA ASN A 3 -0.19 8.23 5.03
C ASN A 3 1.16 7.60 4.70
N MET A 4 1.19 6.84 3.61
CA MET A 4 2.40 6.19 3.12
C MET A 4 2.37 6.07 1.60
N GLU A 5 3.51 6.28 0.96
CA GLU A 5 3.72 5.95 -0.44
C GLU A 5 3.99 4.45 -0.56
N LEU A 6 3.10 3.74 -1.25
CA LEU A 6 3.24 2.31 -1.49
C LEU A 6 4.19 2.05 -2.66
N LEU A 7 4.13 2.90 -3.70
CA LEU A 7 5.03 2.86 -4.84
C LEU A 7 5.44 4.29 -5.22
N ASN A 8 6.73 4.53 -5.42
CA ASN A 8 7.30 5.81 -5.83
C ASN A 8 8.44 5.57 -6.85
N SER A 9 8.52 6.39 -7.91
CA SER A 9 9.70 6.40 -8.80
C SER A 9 10.39 7.77 -8.78
N GLU A 10 9.67 8.77 -9.28
CA GLU A 10 10.06 10.20 -9.32
C GLU A 10 8.96 11.04 -8.67
N GLY A 11 8.11 10.39 -7.87
CA GLY A 11 6.83 10.85 -7.37
C GLY A 11 5.91 9.67 -7.03
N PRO A 12 4.90 9.90 -6.17
CA PRO A 12 4.00 8.86 -5.69
C PRO A 12 3.14 8.29 -6.82
N ILE A 13 3.27 6.98 -7.06
CA ILE A 13 2.48 6.21 -8.02
C ILE A 13 1.20 5.69 -7.34
N LEU A 14 1.36 5.13 -6.14
CA LEU A 14 0.28 4.68 -5.27
C LEU A 14 0.58 5.14 -3.84
N ARG A 15 -0.45 5.63 -3.15
CA ARG A 15 -0.40 6.02 -1.74
C ARG A 15 -1.54 5.35 -0.98
N ALA A 16 -1.30 5.03 0.28
CA ALA A 16 -2.32 4.61 1.22
C ALA A 16 -2.54 5.69 2.28
N ILE A 17 -3.81 5.95 2.63
CA ILE A 17 -4.20 6.74 3.80
C ILE A 17 -4.87 5.82 4.80
N LYS A 18 -4.26 5.65 5.97
CA LYS A 18 -4.77 4.86 7.09
C LYS A 18 -5.68 5.70 7.97
N TYR A 19 -6.90 5.20 8.14
CA TYR A 19 -7.91 5.71 9.07
C TYR A 19 -7.95 4.84 10.34
N ASN A 20 -8.45 5.41 11.44
CA ASN A 20 -8.53 4.72 12.73
C ASN A 20 -9.46 3.49 12.73
N SER A 21 -10.27 3.32 11.68
CA SER A 21 -11.29 2.26 11.54
C SER A 21 -10.82 1.03 10.75
N ASN A 22 -9.52 0.70 10.79
CA ASN A 22 -8.92 -0.36 9.96
C ASN A 22 -9.24 -0.24 8.46
N ARG A 23 -9.24 1.01 7.96
CA ARG A 23 -9.55 1.35 6.58
C ARG A 23 -8.36 2.06 5.95
N TYR A 24 -8.01 1.64 4.74
CA TYR A 24 -6.93 2.17 3.93
C TYR A 24 -7.49 2.65 2.60
N ASP A 25 -7.49 3.97 2.39
CA ASP A 25 -7.86 4.55 1.11
C ASP A 25 -6.63 4.54 0.20
N ILE A 26 -6.74 3.92 -0.97
CA ILE A 26 -5.67 3.83 -1.96
C ILE A 26 -5.88 4.93 -3.00
N ILE A 27 -4.86 5.77 -3.16
CA ILE A 27 -4.88 6.93 -4.02
C ILE A 27 -3.79 6.80 -5.07
N ASP A 28 -4.13 7.01 -6.33
CA ASP A 28 -3.17 6.98 -7.42
C ASP A 28 -2.39 8.30 -7.60
N GLN A 29 -1.49 8.31 -8.57
CA GLN A 29 -0.68 9.47 -8.96
C GLN A 29 -1.51 10.69 -9.41
N TYR A 30 -2.79 10.52 -9.76
CA TYR A 30 -3.70 11.58 -10.19
C TYR A 30 -4.56 12.12 -9.04
N ASN A 31 -4.26 11.73 -7.79
CA ASN A 31 -5.04 12.07 -6.59
C ASN A 31 -6.48 11.52 -6.63
N LEU A 32 -6.71 10.40 -7.33
CA LEU A 32 -8.01 9.74 -7.35
C LEU A 32 -8.02 8.54 -6.41
N LEU A 33 -9.10 8.37 -5.66
CA LEU A 33 -9.36 7.16 -4.88
C LEU A 33 -9.63 6.02 -5.87
N VAL A 34 -8.81 4.97 -5.79
CA VAL A 34 -8.88 3.83 -6.72
C VAL A 34 -9.28 2.53 -6.03
N ASP A 35 -9.06 2.43 -4.71
CA ASP A 35 -9.51 1.30 -3.91
C ASP A 35 -9.70 1.69 -2.43
N ILE A 36 -10.51 0.93 -1.70
CA ILE A 36 -10.66 1.03 -0.26
C ILE A 36 -10.42 -0.36 0.32
N LEU A 37 -9.33 -0.52 1.07
CA LEU A 37 -8.88 -1.80 1.58
C LEU A 37 -9.00 -1.85 3.10
N ASN A 38 -9.19 -3.05 3.65
CA ASN A 38 -8.88 -3.34 5.04
C ASN A 38 -7.42 -3.81 5.20
N GLU A 39 -6.97 -4.06 6.44
CA GLU A 39 -5.61 -4.53 6.72
C GLU A 39 -5.23 -5.81 5.97
N GLN A 40 -6.09 -6.83 5.96
CA GLN A 40 -5.79 -8.09 5.27
C GLN A 40 -5.64 -7.87 3.77
N GLU A 41 -6.50 -7.06 3.17
CA GLU A 41 -6.43 -6.79 1.73
C GLU A 41 -5.20 -5.97 1.35
N LEU A 42 -4.76 -5.06 2.23
CA LEU A 42 -3.51 -4.33 2.04
C LEU A 42 -2.30 -5.26 2.19
N GLN A 43 -2.33 -6.20 3.14
CA GLN A 43 -1.31 -7.25 3.24
C GLN A 43 -1.29 -8.13 1.98
N ASP A 44 -2.45 -8.53 1.46
CA ASP A 44 -2.54 -9.33 0.24
C ASP A 44 -1.97 -8.58 -0.98
N PHE A 45 -2.15 -7.26 -1.03
CA PHE A 45 -1.54 -6.43 -2.08
C PHE A 45 -0.01 -6.40 -1.95
N VAL A 46 0.52 -6.22 -0.74
CA VAL A 46 1.97 -6.06 -0.51
C VAL A 46 2.73 -7.39 -0.57
N HIS A 47 2.16 -8.46 -0.04
CA HIS A 47 2.86 -9.73 0.20
C HIS A 47 2.36 -10.90 -0.67
N SER A 48 1.25 -10.72 -1.37
CA SER A 48 0.63 -11.78 -2.19
C SER A 48 0.44 -11.30 -3.63
N ASP A 49 -0.54 -11.87 -4.31
CA ASP A 49 -0.81 -11.67 -5.74
C ASP A 49 -1.97 -10.71 -6.01
N ARG A 50 -2.48 -9.99 -5.01
CA ARG A 50 -3.55 -9.01 -5.23
C ARG A 50 -3.05 -7.87 -6.11
N GLU A 51 -3.89 -7.46 -7.06
CA GLU A 51 -3.64 -6.34 -7.95
C GLU A 51 -4.48 -5.13 -7.52
N ILE A 52 -3.95 -3.93 -7.70
CA ILE A 52 -4.71 -2.67 -7.64
C ILE A 52 -4.77 -2.08 -9.03
N VAL A 53 -5.94 -1.61 -9.43
CA VAL A 53 -6.15 -0.99 -10.75
C VAL A 53 -6.34 0.50 -10.57
N ASP A 54 -5.52 1.31 -11.24
CA ASP A 54 -5.63 2.77 -11.12
C ASP A 54 -6.75 3.38 -11.97
N SER A 55 -6.89 4.71 -11.89
CA SER A 55 -7.87 5.47 -12.67
C SER A 55 -7.65 5.42 -14.19
N LYS A 56 -6.46 5.01 -14.64
CA LYS A 56 -6.09 4.83 -16.05
C LYS A 56 -6.15 3.36 -16.50
N LYS A 57 -6.73 2.47 -15.69
CA LYS A 57 -6.85 1.03 -15.95
C LYS A 57 -5.51 0.28 -16.02
N ARG A 58 -4.44 0.85 -15.44
CA ARG A 58 -3.16 0.17 -15.26
C ARG A 58 -3.25 -0.74 -14.05
N LYS A 59 -2.74 -1.96 -14.19
CA LYS A 59 -2.70 -2.96 -13.11
C LYS A 59 -1.36 -2.86 -12.38
N PHE A 60 -1.42 -2.78 -11.07
CA PHE A 60 -0.27 -2.76 -10.19
C PHE A 60 -0.25 -4.03 -9.37
N LYS A 61 0.81 -4.82 -9.53
CA LYS A 61 1.14 -5.94 -8.65
C LYS A 61 2.36 -5.54 -7.85
N TYR A 62 2.28 -5.50 -6.52
CA TYR A 62 3.37 -4.94 -5.71
C TYR A 62 4.72 -5.65 -5.98
N SER A 63 4.70 -6.97 -6.15
CA SER A 63 5.89 -7.77 -6.45
C SER A 63 6.53 -7.48 -7.82
N SER A 64 5.83 -6.86 -8.78
CA SER A 64 6.40 -6.54 -10.10
C SER A 64 7.32 -5.31 -10.11
N PHE A 65 7.37 -4.54 -9.01
CA PHE A 65 8.17 -3.33 -8.91
C PHE A 65 9.51 -3.60 -8.17
N PRO A 66 10.61 -2.93 -8.56
CA PRO A 66 11.89 -3.07 -7.89
C PRO A 66 11.84 -2.49 -6.47
N SER A 67 12.72 -2.98 -5.58
CA SER A 67 12.79 -2.52 -4.19
C SER A 67 13.07 -1.03 -4.04
N SER A 68 13.75 -0.41 -5.01
CA SER A 68 14.01 1.04 -5.02
C SER A 68 12.75 1.89 -5.16
N MET A 69 11.64 1.30 -5.64
CA MET A 69 10.36 1.99 -5.80
C MET A 69 9.41 1.77 -4.62
N LYS A 70 9.84 1.01 -3.62
CA LYS A 70 9.04 0.59 -2.47
C LYS A 70 9.53 1.33 -1.23
N PRO A 71 8.63 1.61 -0.27
CA PRO A 71 9.04 2.10 1.03
C PRO A 71 9.91 1.05 1.74
N ASP A 72 10.58 1.49 2.80
CA ASP A 72 11.24 0.57 3.72
C ASP A 72 10.23 -0.46 4.27
N LEU A 73 10.62 -1.74 4.26
CA LEU A 73 9.74 -2.84 4.61
C LEU A 73 9.30 -2.79 6.07
N LYS A 74 10.17 -2.33 6.98
CA LYS A 74 9.83 -2.23 8.39
C LYS A 74 8.76 -1.16 8.61
N LEU A 75 8.97 0.03 8.02
CA LEU A 75 7.99 1.12 8.09
C LEU A 75 6.65 0.71 7.47
N LEU A 76 6.69 -0.01 6.34
CA LEU A 76 5.48 -0.52 5.69
C LEU A 76 4.72 -1.50 6.59
N ASN A 77 5.42 -2.43 7.23
CA ASN A 77 4.81 -3.38 8.15
C ASN A 77 4.19 -2.66 9.36
N GLU A 78 4.90 -1.72 9.98
CA GLU A 78 4.37 -0.88 11.08
C GLU A 78 3.11 -0.10 10.63
N PHE A 79 3.15 0.48 9.42
CA PHE A 79 2.01 1.20 8.85
C PHE A 79 0.79 0.30 8.66
N ILE A 80 0.97 -0.92 8.16
CA ILE A 80 -0.12 -1.90 7.98
C ILE A 80 -0.64 -2.41 9.33
N GLY A 81 0.18 -2.36 10.39
CA GLY A 81 -0.13 -2.97 11.69
C GLY A 81 0.45 -4.38 11.84
N MET A 82 1.36 -4.78 10.94
CA MET A 82 2.19 -5.98 11.08
C MET A 82 3.35 -5.69 12.04
N ASP A 83 3.06 -5.30 13.27
CA ASP A 83 4.09 -5.15 14.29
C ASP A 83 4.31 -6.47 15.03
N SER A 84 5.50 -7.03 14.82
CA SER A 84 6.35 -7.71 15.79
C SER A 84 5.62 -8.42 16.94
N THR A 85 4.80 -9.43 16.65
CA THR A 85 4.56 -10.50 17.62
C THR A 85 5.84 -11.33 17.72
N GLU A 86 6.86 -10.79 18.38
CA GLU A 86 7.73 -11.67 19.15
C GLU A 86 6.86 -12.38 20.18
N LYS A 87 6.96 -13.70 20.09
CA LYS A 87 6.28 -14.73 20.86
C LYS A 87 6.39 -14.50 22.38
N LYS A 88 5.28 -14.85 23.05
CA LYS A 88 5.17 -15.38 24.42
C LYS A 88 5.54 -14.47 25.59
#